data_AF-A0A9E7FRD6-F1
#
_entry.id   AF-A0A9E7FRD6-F1
#
_cell.length_a   1.000
_cell.length_b   1.000
_cell.length_c   1.000
_cell.angle_alpha   90.00
_cell.angle_beta   90.00
_cell.angle_gamma   90.00
#
_symmetry.space_group_name_H-M   'P 1'
#
loop_
_entity.id
_entity.type
_entity.pdbx_description
1 polymer ?
#
loop_
_entity_poly.entity_id
_entity_poly.type
_entity_poly.pdbx_seq_one_letter_code
_entity_poly.pdbx_strand_id
1 'polypeptide(L)'
;MGTKLCSTTSLRPALLPIMLVVLLPFSSSHEEKAIDKLESVERLVLTTVAGPESLAFDRRGEGPYTGVSGGRILKWQGKGRGWTGFAVNAGNRKECCDTSDVSLESTCGRPLGLQFHKATGVLYVADAYFGLLAVGPKGGAARRLAASADGGRFNFTNGVDVDQGTGEVYFTDSSTRFQRP
;
A
#
# COMPACT_ATOMS: atom_id res chain seq x y z
N MET A 1 19.02 -63.56 42.94
CA MET A 1 19.12 -63.83 41.49
C MET A 1 18.06 -64.87 41.15
N GLY A 2 16.93 -64.44 40.60
CA GLY A 2 15.80 -65.32 40.31
C GLY A 2 15.22 -64.97 38.94
N THR A 3 15.23 -65.97 38.07
CA THR A 3 14.87 -65.95 36.65
C THR A 3 13.35 -65.99 36.42
N LYS A 4 12.93 -65.43 35.28
CA LYS A 4 11.57 -65.40 34.71
C LYS A 4 10.95 -66.80 34.51
N LEU A 5 9.61 -66.86 34.58
CA LEU A 5 8.71 -67.65 33.71
C LEU A 5 7.29 -67.03 33.83
N CYS A 6 6.79 -66.34 32.81
CA CYS A 6 5.91 -66.84 31.73
C CYS A 6 4.56 -67.37 32.27
N SER A 7 3.52 -66.52 32.23
CA SER A 7 2.13 -66.89 32.53
C SER A 7 1.25 -66.73 31.30
N THR A 8 0.38 -67.72 31.14
CA THR A 8 -0.48 -68.05 30.00
C THR A 8 -1.67 -67.11 29.81
N THR A 9 -2.06 -66.98 28.55
CA THR A 9 -3.19 -66.26 27.97
C THR A 9 -4.56 -66.77 28.45
N SER A 10 -5.48 -65.85 28.75
CA SER A 10 -6.92 -66.11 28.82
C SER A 10 -7.62 -65.11 27.91
N LEU A 11 -8.23 -65.62 26.82
CA LEU A 11 -9.09 -64.84 25.93
C LEU A 11 -10.46 -64.65 26.60
N ARG A 12 -10.91 -63.41 26.73
CA ARG A 12 -12.33 -63.06 26.92
C ARG A 12 -12.72 -62.09 25.82
N PRO A 13 -13.90 -62.24 25.17
CA PRO A 13 -14.35 -61.31 24.16
C PRO A 13 -14.82 -60.05 24.88
N ALA A 14 -14.05 -58.96 24.78
CA ALA A 14 -14.53 -57.66 25.19
C ALA A 14 -15.27 -57.04 24.00
N LEU A 15 -16.59 -56.92 24.14
CA LEU A 15 -17.44 -56.12 23.26
C LEU A 15 -16.78 -54.74 23.06
N LEU A 16 -16.38 -54.43 21.83
CA LEU A 16 -15.95 -53.08 21.48
C LEU A 16 -17.13 -52.14 21.72
N PRO A 17 -17.02 -51.10 22.56
CA PRO A 17 -18.00 -50.04 22.54
C PRO A 17 -17.86 -49.36 21.18
N ILE A 18 -18.94 -49.38 20.40
CA ILE A 18 -19.07 -48.53 19.22
C ILE A 18 -18.96 -47.11 19.75
N MET A 19 -17.79 -46.51 19.62
CA MET A 19 -17.59 -45.11 19.92
C MET A 19 -18.34 -44.35 18.83
N LEU A 20 -19.59 -43.99 19.13
CA LEU A 20 -20.37 -43.07 18.32
C LEU A 20 -19.64 -41.74 18.37
N VAL A 21 -18.75 -41.50 17.40
CA VAL A 21 -18.18 -40.20 17.12
C VAL A 21 -19.38 -39.34 16.72
N VAL A 22 -19.94 -38.62 17.70
CA VAL A 22 -20.86 -37.54 17.40
C VAL A 22 -20.03 -36.55 16.60
N LEU A 23 -20.21 -36.56 15.29
CA LEU A 23 -19.86 -35.45 14.41
C LEU A 23 -20.70 -34.27 14.88
N LEU A 24 -20.30 -33.65 15.99
CA LEU A 24 -20.70 -32.29 16.26
C LEU A 24 -20.13 -31.51 15.09
N PRO A 25 -20.96 -30.94 14.20
CA PRO A 25 -20.42 -29.93 13.31
C PRO A 25 -19.86 -28.88 14.26
N PHE A 26 -18.53 -28.70 14.26
CA PHE A 26 -17.96 -27.43 14.64
C PHE A 26 -18.46 -26.44 13.59
N SER A 27 -19.75 -26.09 13.65
CA SER A 27 -20.22 -24.81 13.16
C SER A 27 -19.62 -23.81 14.12
N SER A 28 -18.36 -23.48 13.88
CA SER A 28 -17.85 -22.18 14.25
C SER A 28 -18.69 -21.19 13.46
N SER A 29 -19.84 -20.81 14.02
CA SER A 29 -20.50 -19.57 13.68
C SER A 29 -19.58 -18.46 14.21
N HIS A 30 -18.48 -18.23 13.49
CA HIS A 30 -17.93 -16.89 13.45
C HIS A 30 -19.02 -16.09 12.76
N GLU A 31 -19.91 -15.53 13.59
CA GLU A 31 -20.74 -14.42 13.20
C GLU A 31 -19.75 -13.33 12.81
N GLU A 32 -19.45 -13.23 11.52
CA GLU A 32 -18.90 -12.01 10.95
C GLU A 32 -19.98 -10.96 11.18
N LYS A 33 -19.96 -10.36 12.37
CA LYS A 33 -20.55 -9.04 12.56
C LYS A 33 -19.74 -8.14 11.66
N ALA A 34 -20.26 -7.94 10.45
CA ALA A 34 -19.91 -6.81 9.62
C ALA A 34 -19.88 -5.61 10.56
N ILE A 35 -18.70 -5.04 10.73
CA ILE A 35 -18.51 -3.92 11.63
C ILE A 35 -19.28 -2.77 11.00
N ASP A 36 -20.49 -2.50 11.50
CA ASP A 36 -21.37 -1.41 11.09
C ASP A 36 -20.83 -0.07 11.62
N LYS A 37 -19.54 0.22 11.33
CA LYS A 37 -18.84 1.48 11.70
C LYS A 37 -18.90 2.53 10.58
N LEU A 38 -19.74 2.32 9.57
CA LEU A 38 -19.87 3.24 8.44
C LEU A 38 -20.90 4.37 8.68
N GLU A 39 -21.57 4.40 9.84
CA GLU A 39 -22.55 5.44 10.18
C GLU A 39 -21.94 6.86 10.21
N SER A 40 -20.61 7.00 10.35
CA SER A 40 -19.92 8.30 10.44
C SER A 40 -18.78 8.46 9.42
N VAL A 41 -19.01 8.08 8.15
CA VAL A 41 -18.03 8.34 7.08
C VAL A 41 -17.93 9.84 6.79
N GLU A 42 -16.74 10.39 6.97
CA GLU A 42 -16.40 11.71 6.46
C GLU A 42 -15.87 11.61 5.03
N ARG A 43 -16.49 12.33 4.10
CA ARG A 43 -16.04 12.39 2.71
C ARG A 43 -15.13 13.59 2.49
N LEU A 44 -13.87 13.33 2.18
CA LEU A 44 -12.91 14.36 1.77
C LEU A 44 -13.02 14.59 0.26
N VAL A 45 -13.60 15.71 -0.16
CA VAL A 45 -13.87 15.99 -1.58
C VAL A 45 -12.68 16.67 -2.25
N LEU A 46 -12.27 16.17 -3.41
CA LEU A 46 -11.31 16.76 -4.34
C LEU A 46 -12.05 17.22 -5.60
N THR A 47 -12.29 18.52 -5.75
CA THR A 47 -13.19 19.05 -6.81
C THR A 47 -12.48 19.48 -8.08
N THR A 48 -11.18 19.80 -8.02
CA THR A 48 -10.43 20.43 -9.14
C THR A 48 -9.33 19.55 -9.72
N VAL A 49 -9.27 18.28 -9.30
CA VAL A 49 -8.22 17.33 -9.68
C VAL A 49 -8.82 15.97 -9.96
N ALA A 50 -8.12 15.16 -10.74
CA ALA A 50 -8.59 13.84 -11.15
C ALA A 50 -7.74 12.71 -10.55
N GLY A 51 -8.42 11.59 -10.28
CA GLY A 51 -7.81 10.31 -9.91
C GLY A 51 -6.84 10.39 -8.73
N PRO A 52 -7.27 10.73 -7.51
CA PRO A 52 -6.44 10.53 -6.33
C PRO A 52 -6.05 9.04 -6.23
N GLU A 53 -4.75 8.76 -6.13
CA GLU A 53 -4.21 7.41 -6.05
C GLU A 53 -3.16 7.31 -4.95
N SER A 54 -3.22 6.19 -4.22
CA SER A 54 -2.53 5.96 -2.96
C SER A 54 -2.86 6.98 -1.85
N LEU A 55 -2.67 6.54 -0.60
CA LEU A 55 -2.79 7.38 0.58
C LEU A 55 -1.56 7.16 1.44
N ALA A 56 -0.95 8.24 1.91
CA ALA A 56 0.14 8.19 2.87
C ALA A 56 -0.14 9.12 4.04
N PHE A 57 0.47 8.81 5.18
CA PHE A 57 0.45 9.63 6.39
C PHE A 57 1.88 9.83 6.87
N ASP A 58 2.20 11.04 7.30
CA ASP A 58 3.55 11.32 7.79
C ASP A 58 3.74 10.81 9.23
N ARG A 59 4.96 10.93 9.75
CA ARG A 59 5.30 10.45 11.10
C ARG A 59 4.49 11.08 12.23
N ARG A 60 3.87 12.24 12.00
CA ARG A 60 3.00 12.93 12.98
C ARG A 60 1.54 12.48 12.85
N GLY A 61 1.23 11.56 11.94
CA GLY A 61 -0.13 11.17 11.60
C GLY A 61 -0.86 12.22 10.77
N GLU A 62 -0.16 13.23 10.24
CA GLU A 62 -0.81 14.22 9.38
C GLU A 62 -1.05 13.63 7.98
N GLY A 63 -2.01 14.23 7.27
CA GLY A 63 -2.50 13.77 5.98
C GLY A 63 -4.03 13.66 5.99
N PRO A 64 -4.61 12.80 5.12
CA PRO A 64 -3.90 12.01 4.12
C PRO A 64 -3.15 12.84 3.07
N TYR A 65 -2.13 12.23 2.48
CA TYR A 65 -1.46 12.69 1.27
C TYR A 65 -1.87 11.79 0.09
N THR A 66 -2.05 12.35 -1.10
CA THR A 66 -2.42 11.57 -2.29
C THR A 66 -1.82 12.15 -3.57
N GLY A 67 -1.48 11.29 -4.52
CA GLY A 67 -1.05 11.67 -5.86
C GLY A 67 -2.25 11.91 -6.76
N VAL A 68 -2.17 12.85 -7.69
CA VAL A 68 -3.25 13.15 -8.66
C VAL A 68 -2.71 13.28 -10.08
N SER A 69 -3.61 13.26 -11.07
CA SER A 69 -3.26 13.58 -12.45
C SER A 69 -2.64 14.98 -12.53
N GLY A 70 -1.60 15.14 -13.34
CA GLY A 70 -0.82 16.39 -13.42
C GLY A 70 0.40 16.43 -12.49
N GLY A 71 0.79 15.31 -11.88
CA GLY A 71 2.09 15.19 -11.20
C GLY A 71 2.16 15.77 -9.79
N ARG A 72 1.03 16.26 -9.26
CA ARG A 72 0.96 16.89 -7.95
C ARG A 72 0.71 15.85 -6.87
N ILE A 73 1.26 16.11 -5.68
CA ILE A 73 0.93 15.43 -4.44
C ILE A 73 0.24 16.43 -3.55
N LEU A 74 -0.96 16.10 -3.11
CA LEU A 74 -1.80 16.95 -2.26
C LEU A 74 -1.78 16.44 -0.83
N LYS A 75 -1.99 17.35 0.11
CA LYS A 75 -2.14 17.07 1.55
C LYS A 75 -3.46 17.63 2.04
N TRP A 76 -4.25 16.81 2.72
CA TRP A 76 -5.40 17.27 3.48
C TRP A 76 -4.96 17.99 4.76
N GLN A 77 -5.46 19.20 4.97
CA GLN A 77 -5.11 20.05 6.12
C GLN A 77 -6.33 20.33 7.02
N GLY A 78 -7.35 19.46 6.97
CA GLY A 78 -8.58 19.59 7.78
C GLY A 78 -9.63 20.50 7.15
N LYS A 79 -10.84 20.50 7.71
CA LYS A 79 -12.04 21.17 7.14
C LYS A 79 -11.86 22.67 6.89
N GLY A 80 -11.06 23.35 7.70
CA GLY A 80 -10.85 24.80 7.57
C GLY A 80 -9.96 25.20 6.39
N ARG A 81 -9.13 24.29 5.86
CA ARG A 81 -8.15 24.61 4.80
C ARG A 81 -8.22 23.68 3.59
N GLY A 82 -8.73 22.48 3.77
CA GLY A 82 -8.96 21.52 2.70
C GLY A 82 -7.67 20.88 2.16
N TRP A 83 -7.70 20.51 0.88
CA TRP A 83 -6.55 19.98 0.17
C TRP A 83 -5.62 21.10 -0.27
N THR A 84 -4.33 20.93 -0.05
CA THR A 84 -3.28 21.89 -0.43
C THR A 84 -2.15 21.17 -1.16
N GLY A 85 -1.45 21.88 -2.05
CA GLY A 85 -0.26 21.34 -2.70
C GLY A 85 0.85 21.04 -1.70
N PHE A 86 1.36 19.81 -1.72
CA PHE A 86 2.53 19.41 -0.94
C PHE A 86 3.77 19.30 -1.81
N ALA A 87 3.68 18.63 -2.95
CA ALA A 87 4.82 18.42 -3.82
C ALA A 87 4.42 18.38 -5.30
N VAL A 88 5.41 18.64 -6.15
CA VAL A 88 5.31 18.54 -7.60
C VAL A 88 6.57 17.89 -8.14
N ASN A 89 6.51 17.21 -9.28
CA ASN A 89 7.74 16.78 -9.94
C ASN A 89 8.62 18.01 -10.28
N ALA A 90 9.93 17.96 -10.07
CA ALA A 90 10.85 19.04 -10.47
C ALA A 90 10.85 19.34 -11.98
N GLY A 91 10.46 18.35 -12.81
CA GLY A 91 10.23 18.52 -14.25
C GLY A 91 8.95 19.28 -14.61
N ASN A 92 8.06 19.48 -13.64
CA ASN A 92 6.71 20.03 -13.80
C ASN A 92 6.67 21.56 -13.97
N ARG A 93 7.76 22.19 -14.47
CA ARG A 93 7.88 23.66 -14.60
C ARG A 93 7.10 24.25 -15.78
N LYS A 94 6.26 23.46 -16.44
CA LYS A 94 5.42 23.95 -17.55
C LYS A 94 4.10 24.44 -16.97
N GLU A 95 3.69 25.62 -17.40
CA GLU A 95 2.43 26.29 -17.02
C GLU A 95 1.19 25.40 -17.25
N CYS A 96 1.29 24.39 -18.12
CA CYS A 96 0.22 23.47 -18.45
C CYS A 96 -0.08 22.37 -17.42
N CYS A 97 0.69 22.25 -16.32
CA CYS A 97 0.59 21.10 -15.42
C CYS A 97 -0.35 21.30 -14.21
N ASP A 98 -0.98 22.47 -14.07
CA ASP A 98 -2.01 22.72 -13.07
C ASP A 98 -3.42 22.40 -13.61
N THR A 99 -3.59 21.19 -14.13
CA THR A 99 -4.85 20.73 -14.73
C THR A 99 -5.19 19.31 -14.27
N SER A 100 -6.47 18.94 -14.41
CA SER A 100 -6.96 17.57 -14.25
C SER A 100 -6.90 16.77 -15.55
N ASP A 101 -6.28 17.32 -16.60
CA ASP A 101 -6.14 16.68 -17.90
C ASP A 101 -5.17 15.48 -17.84
N VAL A 102 -5.76 14.28 -17.94
CA VAL A 102 -5.05 13.00 -17.93
C VAL A 102 -4.09 12.87 -19.11
N SER A 103 -4.35 13.54 -20.24
CA SER A 103 -3.48 13.48 -21.42
C SER A 103 -2.09 14.09 -21.17
N LEU A 104 -1.96 14.94 -20.15
CA LEU A 104 -0.70 15.56 -19.76
C LEU A 104 0.07 14.74 -18.72
N GLU A 105 -0.42 13.59 -18.26
CA GLU A 105 0.26 12.76 -17.26
C GLU A 105 1.67 12.36 -17.69
N SER A 106 1.88 12.04 -18.96
CA SER A 106 3.21 11.73 -19.51
C SER A 106 4.21 12.89 -19.46
N THR A 107 3.70 14.13 -19.41
CA THR A 107 4.50 15.37 -19.38
C THR A 107 4.67 15.90 -17.96
N CYS A 108 3.60 15.87 -17.17
CA CYS A 108 3.51 16.51 -15.87
C CYS A 108 3.77 15.53 -14.73
N GLY A 109 3.48 14.25 -14.95
CA GLY A 109 3.67 13.16 -14.01
C GLY A 109 2.34 12.60 -13.52
N ARG A 110 2.44 11.47 -12.85
CA ARG A 110 1.30 10.73 -12.31
C ARG A 110 1.78 9.88 -11.12
N PRO A 111 1.76 10.44 -9.89
CA PRO A 111 2.20 9.73 -8.69
C PRO A 111 1.16 8.67 -8.32
N LEU A 112 1.55 7.40 -8.32
CA LEU A 112 0.66 6.26 -8.08
C LEU A 112 0.90 5.59 -6.74
N GLY A 113 2.16 5.56 -6.29
CA GLY A 113 2.57 5.00 -5.02
C GLY A 113 3.22 6.06 -4.17
N LEU A 114 2.86 6.11 -2.89
CA LEU A 114 3.39 7.06 -1.91
C LEU A 114 3.76 6.33 -0.63
N GLN A 115 5.01 6.49 -0.16
CA GLN A 115 5.40 5.97 1.14
C GLN A 115 6.40 6.88 1.85
N PHE A 116 6.08 7.26 3.09
CA PHE A 116 7.02 7.98 3.94
C PHE A 116 8.00 7.02 4.61
N HIS A 117 9.28 7.39 4.59
CA HIS A 117 10.21 6.91 5.59
C HIS A 117 10.03 7.73 6.87
N LYS A 118 9.48 7.12 7.93
CA LYS A 118 9.04 7.83 9.14
C LYS A 118 10.19 8.54 9.85
N ALA A 119 11.36 7.90 9.94
CA ALA A 119 12.52 8.44 10.64
C ALA A 119 13.04 9.73 9.99
N THR A 120 13.19 9.76 8.66
CA THR A 120 13.70 10.95 7.95
C THR A 120 12.58 11.93 7.58
N GLY A 121 11.35 11.44 7.42
CA GLY A 121 10.22 12.19 6.85
C GLY A 121 10.34 12.43 5.34
N VAL A 122 11.22 11.71 4.66
CA VAL A 122 11.26 11.70 3.19
C VAL A 122 10.05 10.92 2.67
N LEU A 123 9.35 11.49 1.69
CA LEU A 123 8.30 10.82 0.95
C LEU A 123 8.90 10.24 -0.33
N TYR A 124 8.86 8.92 -0.47
CA TYR A 124 9.16 8.24 -1.72
C TYR A 124 7.91 8.09 -2.56
N VAL A 125 8.09 8.22 -3.87
CA VAL A 125 7.01 8.33 -4.83
C VAL A 125 7.32 7.42 -6.01
N ALA A 126 6.42 6.50 -6.33
CA ALA A 126 6.41 5.82 -7.62
C ALA A 126 5.54 6.65 -8.58
N ASP A 127 6.19 7.33 -9.52
CA ASP A 127 5.51 8.08 -10.58
C ASP A 127 5.47 7.25 -11.86
N ALA A 128 4.29 7.13 -12.48
CA ALA A 128 4.08 6.24 -13.62
C ALA A 128 5.04 6.49 -14.80
N TYR A 129 5.49 7.74 -15.00
CA TYR A 129 6.31 8.13 -16.15
C TYR A 129 7.73 8.51 -15.77
N PHE A 130 7.96 8.86 -14.50
CA PHE A 130 9.24 9.40 -14.04
C PHE A 130 10.03 8.50 -13.10
N GLY A 131 9.55 7.28 -12.84
CA GLY A 131 10.26 6.30 -12.04
C GLY A 131 10.11 6.56 -10.54
N LEU A 132 11.18 6.25 -9.79
CA LEU A 132 11.23 6.50 -8.36
C LEU A 132 11.68 7.94 -8.08
N LEU A 133 10.87 8.68 -7.34
CA LEU A 133 11.15 10.05 -6.89
C LEU A 133 11.22 10.11 -5.35
N ALA A 134 11.81 11.19 -4.84
CA ALA A 134 11.80 11.53 -3.42
C ALA A 134 11.49 13.01 -3.18
N VAL A 135 10.71 13.28 -2.14
CA VAL A 135 10.33 14.61 -1.67
C VAL A 135 10.78 14.76 -0.21
N GLY A 136 11.40 15.90 0.12
CA GLY A 136 11.77 16.20 1.49
C GLY A 136 10.57 16.43 2.41
N PRO A 137 10.77 16.46 3.75
CA PRO A 137 9.69 16.61 4.73
C PRO A 137 8.93 17.94 4.65
N LYS A 138 9.48 18.94 3.95
CA LYS A 138 8.86 20.24 3.73
C LYS A 138 8.04 20.30 2.43
N GLY A 139 7.93 19.21 1.68
CA GLY A 139 7.32 19.20 0.36
C GLY A 139 8.21 19.84 -0.70
N GLY A 140 7.59 20.38 -1.75
CA GLY A 140 8.27 21.07 -2.85
C GLY A 140 8.58 20.16 -4.04
N ALA A 141 9.69 20.46 -4.72
CA ALA A 141 10.07 19.75 -5.95
C ALA A 141 10.60 18.33 -5.65
N ALA A 142 9.99 17.33 -6.26
CA ALA A 142 10.43 15.94 -6.17
C ALA A 142 11.70 15.72 -6.99
N ARG A 143 12.69 15.06 -6.39
CA ARG A 143 13.94 14.66 -7.03
C ARG A 143 13.82 13.23 -7.54
N ARG A 144 14.15 13.01 -8.81
CA ARG A 144 14.23 11.66 -9.39
C ARG A 144 15.44 10.90 -8.84
N LEU A 145 15.20 9.69 -8.34
CA LEU A 145 16.22 8.78 -7.81
C LEU A 145 16.62 7.73 -8.83
N ALA A 146 15.64 7.13 -9.51
CA ALA A 146 15.88 6.09 -10.50
C ALA A 146 14.82 6.15 -11.61
N ALA A 147 15.26 5.93 -12.86
CA ALA A 147 14.39 5.86 -14.04
C ALA A 147 14.64 4.59 -14.89
N SER A 148 15.59 3.77 -14.46
CA SER A 148 16.05 2.57 -15.16
C SER A 148 16.81 1.67 -14.19
N ALA A 149 16.81 0.37 -14.47
CA ALA A 149 17.65 -0.63 -13.83
C ALA A 149 18.05 -1.70 -14.87
N ASP A 150 19.21 -2.33 -14.68
CA ASP A 150 19.69 -3.43 -15.54
C ASP A 150 19.65 -3.14 -17.06
N GLY A 151 19.91 -1.89 -17.43
CA GLY A 151 19.89 -1.42 -18.83
C GLY A 151 18.50 -1.15 -19.43
N GLY A 152 17.41 -1.41 -18.69
CA GLY A 152 16.03 -1.12 -19.08
C GLY A 152 15.46 0.13 -18.41
N ARG A 153 14.68 0.93 -19.14
CA ARG A 153 13.92 2.04 -18.57
C ARG A 153 12.64 1.53 -17.91
N PHE A 154 12.23 2.16 -16.82
CA PHE A 154 10.90 1.95 -16.25
C PHE A 154 9.85 2.55 -17.18
N ASN A 155 8.72 1.86 -17.38
CA ASN A 155 7.63 2.38 -18.22
C ASN A 155 6.34 2.65 -17.44
N PHE A 156 6.14 1.97 -16.30
CA PHE A 156 4.92 2.09 -15.53
C PHE A 156 5.16 1.80 -14.04
N THR A 157 5.95 2.65 -13.40
CA THR A 157 6.18 2.57 -11.95
C THR A 157 4.92 2.85 -11.16
N ASN A 158 4.56 1.97 -10.21
CA ASN A 158 3.23 1.99 -9.60
C ASN A 158 3.25 1.99 -8.07
N GLY A 159 3.75 0.93 -7.44
CA GLY A 159 3.82 0.83 -5.98
C GLY A 159 5.19 1.22 -5.44
N VAL A 160 5.25 1.74 -4.21
CA VAL A 160 6.48 1.92 -3.44
C VAL A 160 6.21 1.63 -1.97
N ASP A 161 7.16 0.95 -1.32
CA ASP A 161 7.22 0.79 0.12
C ASP A 161 8.66 1.00 0.62
N VAL A 162 8.80 1.23 1.92
CA VAL A 162 10.06 1.54 2.57
C VAL A 162 10.18 0.71 3.84
N ASP A 163 11.24 -0.08 3.95
CA ASP A 163 11.63 -0.69 5.21
C ASP A 163 12.00 0.43 6.20
N GLN A 164 11.22 0.53 7.27
CA GLN A 164 11.36 1.61 8.25
C GLN A 164 12.59 1.47 9.17
N GLY A 165 13.18 0.27 9.24
CA GLY A 165 14.39 0.00 10.03
C GLY A 165 15.67 0.23 9.23
N THR A 166 15.71 -0.23 7.98
CA THR A 166 16.90 -0.12 7.12
C THR A 166 16.89 1.14 6.24
N GLY A 167 15.71 1.66 5.92
CA GLY A 167 15.52 2.74 4.95
C GLY A 167 15.57 2.29 3.50
N GLU A 168 15.63 0.98 3.24
CA GLU A 168 15.58 0.42 1.88
C GLU A 168 14.22 0.67 1.23
N VAL A 169 14.26 1.01 -0.06
CA VAL A 169 13.07 1.40 -0.84
C VAL A 169 12.79 0.33 -1.88
N TYR A 170 11.59 -0.25 -1.80
CA TYR A 170 11.10 -1.29 -2.70
C TYR A 170 10.00 -0.68 -3.56
N PHE A 171 10.05 -0.87 -4.88
CA PHE A 171 9.05 -0.31 -5.78
C PHE A 171 8.83 -1.22 -6.98
N THR A 172 7.70 -1.05 -7.64
CA THR A 172 7.30 -1.89 -8.78
C THR A 172 7.29 -1.10 -10.08
N ASP A 173 7.74 -1.73 -11.17
CA ASP A 173 7.47 -1.32 -12.54
C ASP A 173 6.46 -2.32 -13.13
N SER A 174 5.21 -1.89 -13.31
CA SER A 174 4.09 -2.77 -13.66
C SER A 174 4.19 -3.33 -15.08
N SER A 175 4.98 -2.71 -15.96
CA SER A 175 5.20 -3.21 -17.32
C SER A 175 6.52 -2.69 -17.88
N THR A 176 7.26 -3.56 -18.57
CA THR A 176 8.44 -3.18 -19.36
C THR A 176 8.09 -2.80 -20.80
N ARG A 177 6.81 -2.86 -21.19
CA ARG A 177 6.34 -2.66 -22.57
C ARG A 177 5.31 -1.55 -22.71
N PHE A 178 4.38 -1.46 -21.78
CA PHE A 178 3.25 -0.54 -21.86
C PHE A 178 3.40 0.56 -20.82
N GLN A 179 3.08 1.79 -21.21
CA GLN A 179 2.88 2.87 -20.26
C GLN A 179 1.47 2.83 -19.69
N ARG A 180 1.22 3.65 -18.68
CA ARG A 180 -0.12 3.89 -18.18
C ARG A 180 -1.06 4.32 -19.33
N PRO A 181 -2.23 3.66 -19.50
CA PRO A 181 -3.21 3.96 -20.54
C PRO A 181 -3.82 5.36 -20.45
#